data_AF-A0A9E2BJM4-F1
#
_entry.id   AF-A0A9E2BJM4-F1
#
_cell.length_a   1.000
_cell.length_b   1.000
_cell.length_c   1.000
_cell.angle_alpha   90.00
_cell.angle_beta   90.00
_cell.angle_gamma   90.00
#
_symmetry.space_group_name_H-M   'P 1'
#
loop_
_entity.id
_entity.type
_entity.pdbx_description
1 polymer ?
#
loop_
_entity_poly.entity_id
_entity_poly.type
_entity_poly.pdbx_seq_one_letter_code
_entity_poly.pdbx_strand_id
1 'polypeptide(L)'
;MVRVEINLKSNPAWIKVTGHCGNHLQEKIVCGSISTLVQSLYFGLKKVLNLPVCGIIKSGKFIVILPAVGEEKKREVQFALAVFSLSVKNIAKEYKCVKLVEVRG
;
A
#
# COMPACT_ATOMS: atom_id res chain seq x y z
N MET A 1 -0.79 -5.79 -15.34
CA MET A 1 0.01 -4.68 -14.75
C MET A 1 -0.56 -4.30 -13.39
N VAL A 2 0.25 -4.43 -12.34
CA VAL A 2 -0.06 -3.99 -10.97
C VAL A 2 0.21 -2.49 -10.86
N ARG A 3 -0.73 -1.74 -10.30
CA ARG A 3 -0.56 -0.31 -10.04
C ARG A 3 -0.74 -0.05 -8.56
N VAL A 4 0.24 0.62 -7.96
CA VAL A 4 0.23 1.08 -6.57
C VAL A 4 0.24 2.60 -6.58
N GLU A 5 -0.78 3.20 -6.00
CA GLU A 5 -0.95 4.64 -5.87
C GLU A 5 -0.96 5.01 -4.39
N ILE A 6 -0.10 5.95 -4.00
CA ILE A 6 -0.01 6.48 -2.63
C ILE A 6 -0.33 7.97 -2.69
N ASN A 7 -1.45 8.38 -2.07
CA ASN A 7 -1.86 9.77 -2.01
C ASN A 7 -1.93 10.22 -0.55
N LEU A 8 -0.91 10.98 -0.14
CA LEU A 8 -0.82 11.53 1.22
C LEU A 8 -1.31 12.98 1.29
N LYS A 9 -1.62 13.61 0.14
CA LYS A 9 -2.17 14.98 0.07
C LYS A 9 -3.69 15.04 0.25
N SER A 10 -4.40 13.96 -0.11
CA SER A 10 -5.86 13.95 0.00
C SER A 10 -6.33 13.86 1.44
N ASN A 11 -7.54 14.34 1.71
CA ASN A 11 -8.24 14.12 2.97
C ASN A 11 -9.54 13.33 2.71
N PRO A 12 -9.62 12.04 3.08
CA PRO A 12 -8.59 11.27 3.78
C PRO A 12 -7.42 10.87 2.87
N ALA A 13 -6.25 10.62 3.46
CA ALA A 13 -5.10 10.05 2.76
C ALA A 13 -5.37 8.56 2.44
N TRP A 14 -4.78 8.03 1.37
CA TRP A 14 -5.06 6.66 0.95
C TRP A 14 -3.92 5.98 0.18
N ILE A 15 -3.96 4.66 0.18
CA ILE A 15 -3.16 3.78 -0.67
C ILE A 15 -4.12 2.92 -1.49
N LYS A 16 -3.85 2.77 -2.78
CA LYS A 16 -4.68 2.00 -3.70
C LYS A 16 -3.80 1.06 -4.51
N VAL A 17 -4.08 -0.23 -4.41
CA VAL A 17 -3.46 -1.27 -5.23
C VAL A 17 -4.51 -1.81 -6.18
N THR A 18 -4.20 -1.89 -7.47
CA THR A 18 -5.06 -2.48 -8.51
C THR A 18 -4.27 -3.43 -9.40
N GLY A 19 -4.94 -4.42 -9.98
CA GLY A 19 -4.33 -5.31 -10.97
C GLY A 19 -3.42 -6.38 -10.34
N HIS A 20 -3.52 -6.60 -9.02
CA HIS A 20 -2.76 -7.60 -8.26
C HIS A 20 -3.38 -9.02 -8.34
N CYS A 21 -4.32 -9.26 -9.25
CA CYS A 21 -4.97 -10.56 -9.48
C CYS A 21 -4.48 -11.21 -10.79
N GLY A 22 -3.21 -11.00 -11.16
CA GLY A 22 -2.66 -11.41 -12.45
C GLY A 22 -2.71 -12.92 -12.71
N ASN A 23 -2.80 -13.29 -14.00
CA ASN A 23 -2.93 -14.69 -14.44
C ASN A 23 -1.59 -15.33 -14.88
N HIS A 24 -0.53 -14.55 -15.12
CA HIS A 24 0.77 -15.07 -15.57
C HIS A 24 1.67 -15.48 -14.39
N LEU A 25 2.38 -16.62 -14.50
CA LEU A 25 3.13 -17.23 -13.37
C LEU A 25 4.19 -16.30 -12.74
N GLN A 26 5.00 -15.61 -13.55
CA GLN A 26 5.98 -14.62 -13.05
C GLN A 26 5.29 -13.41 -12.39
N GLU A 27 4.11 -13.04 -12.89
CA GLU A 27 3.30 -11.98 -12.29
C GLU A 27 2.62 -12.44 -10.99
N LYS A 28 2.39 -13.74 -10.78
CA LYS A 28 1.76 -14.26 -9.55
C LYS A 28 2.63 -14.02 -8.31
N ILE A 29 3.94 -14.25 -8.41
CA ILE A 29 4.87 -13.95 -7.30
C ILE A 29 4.86 -12.45 -7.00
N VAL A 30 4.94 -11.61 -8.03
CA VAL A 30 4.90 -10.15 -7.86
C VAL A 30 3.57 -9.68 -7.26
N CYS A 31 2.45 -10.21 -7.75
CA CYS A 31 1.11 -9.94 -7.23
C CYS A 31 0.98 -10.36 -5.76
N GLY A 32 1.50 -11.54 -5.41
CA GLY A 32 1.57 -12.04 -4.03
C GLY A 32 2.38 -11.11 -3.15
N SER A 33 3.59 -10.73 -3.56
CA SER A 33 4.44 -9.79 -2.84
C SER A 33 3.76 -8.44 -2.59
N ILE A 34 3.13 -7.85 -3.61
CA ILE A 34 2.40 -6.58 -3.45
C ILE A 34 1.19 -6.75 -2.51
N SER A 35 0.46 -7.88 -2.63
CA SER A 35 -0.67 -8.19 -1.75
C SER A 35 -0.23 -8.33 -0.29
N THR A 36 0.88 -9.04 -0.04
CA THR A 36 1.50 -9.16 1.28
C THR A 36 1.88 -7.80 1.82
N LEU A 37 2.54 -6.94 1.03
CA LEU A 37 2.96 -5.62 1.48
C LEU A 37 1.78 -4.75 1.91
N VAL A 38 0.71 -4.67 1.10
CA VAL A 38 -0.45 -3.84 1.43
C VAL A 38 -1.25 -4.41 2.61
N GLN A 39 -1.35 -5.74 2.73
CA GLN A 39 -2.01 -6.38 3.87
C GLN A 39 -1.21 -6.18 5.16
N SER A 40 0.11 -6.38 5.12
CA SER A 40 0.99 -6.14 6.27
C SER A 40 0.92 -4.69 6.73
N LEU A 41 0.89 -3.72 5.81
CA LEU A 41 0.66 -2.32 6.16
C LEU A 41 -0.72 -2.12 6.81
N TYR A 42 -1.79 -2.62 6.18
CA TYR A 42 -3.15 -2.51 6.70
C TYR A 42 -3.27 -3.07 8.12
N PHE A 43 -2.77 -4.29 8.35
CA PHE A 43 -2.82 -4.94 9.65
C PHE A 43 -1.87 -4.30 10.66
N GLY A 44 -0.68 -3.86 10.25
CA GLY A 44 0.25 -3.13 11.11
C GLY A 44 -0.41 -1.85 11.66
N LEU A 45 -0.99 -1.04 10.79
CA LEU A 45 -1.70 0.16 11.21
C LEU A 45 -2.92 -0.16 12.09
N LYS A 46 -3.75 -1.14 11.68
CA LYS A 46 -5.01 -1.44 12.36
C LYS A 46 -4.86 -2.17 13.69
N LYS A 47 -3.99 -3.19 13.74
CA LYS A 47 -3.87 -4.11 14.87
C LYS A 47 -2.70 -3.79 15.78
N VAL A 48 -1.55 -3.40 15.22
CA VAL A 48 -0.36 -3.07 16.03
C VAL A 48 -0.45 -1.64 16.56
N LEU A 49 -0.74 -0.68 15.70
CA LEU A 49 -0.88 0.73 16.11
C LEU A 49 -2.29 1.10 16.61
N ASN A 50 -3.23 0.15 16.61
CA ASN A 50 -4.63 0.35 17.03
C ASN A 50 -5.26 1.60 16.37
N LEU A 51 -5.08 1.75 15.06
CA LEU A 51 -5.63 2.88 14.28
C LEU A 51 -6.93 2.49 13.55
N PRO A 52 -7.89 3.42 13.38
CA PRO A 52 -9.15 3.17 12.69
C PRO A 52 -8.98 3.16 11.16
N VAL A 53 -8.18 2.22 10.65
CA VAL A 53 -7.91 2.08 9.21
C VAL A 53 -9.07 1.36 8.51
N CYS A 54 -9.58 1.97 7.44
CA CYS A 54 -10.60 1.36 6.59
C CYS A 54 -9.95 0.68 5.38
N GLY A 55 -10.35 -0.57 5.11
CA GLY A 55 -9.88 -1.36 3.97
C GLY A 55 -11.05 -1.73 3.06
N ILE A 56 -10.94 -1.42 1.76
CA ILE A 56 -11.96 -1.73 0.75
C ILE A 56 -11.36 -2.68 -0.27
N ILE A 57 -11.90 -3.89 -0.38
CA ILE A 57 -11.47 -4.91 -1.34
C ILE A 57 -12.60 -5.15 -2.34
N LYS A 58 -12.34 -4.92 -3.63
CA LYS A 58 -13.32 -5.15 -4.70
C LYS A 58 -12.62 -5.51 -6.01
N SER A 59 -12.89 -6.69 -6.56
CA SER A 59 -12.50 -7.09 -7.92
C SER A 59 -11.03 -6.79 -8.29
N GLY A 60 -10.07 -7.26 -7.47
CA GLY A 60 -8.63 -7.03 -7.71
C GLY A 60 -8.14 -5.61 -7.44
N LYS A 61 -8.91 -4.84 -6.67
CA LYS A 61 -8.56 -3.57 -6.06
C LYS A 61 -8.56 -3.70 -4.55
N PHE A 62 -7.52 -3.17 -3.90
CA PHE A 62 -7.45 -2.98 -2.46
C PHE A 62 -7.12 -1.52 -2.17
N ILE A 63 -8.03 -0.83 -1.47
CA ILE A 63 -7.86 0.54 -1.00
C ILE A 63 -7.69 0.52 0.51
N VAL A 64 -6.66 1.20 1.01
CA VAL A 64 -6.42 1.45 2.43
C VAL A 64 -6.61 2.95 2.66
N ILE A 65 -7.61 3.33 3.45
CA ILE A 65 -7.84 4.71 3.86
C ILE A 65 -7.11 4.94 5.17
N LEU A 66 -6.18 5.90 5.16
CA LEU A 66 -5.34 6.25 6.29
C LEU A 66 -6.06 7.27 7.17
N PRO A 67 -6.16 7.04 8.50
CA PRO A 67 -6.76 8.00 9.41
C PRO A 67 -5.79 9.17 9.64
N ALA A 68 -6.33 10.31 10.06
CA ALA A 68 -5.54 11.33 10.71
C ALA A 68 -4.95 10.75 12.01
N VAL A 69 -3.68 11.04 12.29
CA VAL A 69 -2.99 10.54 13.48
C VAL A 69 -2.39 11.70 14.27
N GLY A 70 -2.47 11.62 15.59
CA GLY A 70 -1.79 12.56 16.48
C GLY A 70 -0.28 12.36 16.48
N GLU A 71 0.45 13.31 17.06
CA GLU A 71 1.93 13.29 17.09
C GLU A 71 2.51 12.02 17.71
N GLU A 72 1.84 11.43 18.70
CA GLU A 72 2.27 10.20 19.38
C GLU A 72 2.50 9.02 18.42
N LYS A 73 1.66 8.86 17.39
CA LYS A 73 1.70 7.73 16.44
C LYS A 73 2.26 8.11 15.07
N LYS A 74 2.57 9.40 14.87
CA LYS A 74 2.94 9.96 13.57
C LYS A 74 4.22 9.33 13.04
N ARG A 75 5.20 9.11 13.91
CA ARG A 75 6.51 8.53 13.56
C ARG A 75 6.37 7.09 13.07
N GLU A 76 5.61 6.27 13.79
CA GLU A 76 5.39 4.86 13.49
C GLU A 76 4.61 4.69 12.19
N VAL A 77 3.60 5.54 11.96
CA VAL A 77 2.84 5.55 10.71
C VAL A 77 3.73 5.98 9.54
N GLN A 78 4.51 7.05 9.69
CA GLN A 78 5.45 7.49 8.67
C GLN A 78 6.49 6.41 8.35
N PHE A 79 6.99 5.71 9.37
CA PHE A 79 7.90 4.60 9.19
C PHE A 79 7.26 3.46 8.40
N ALA A 80 6.05 3.03 8.77
CA ALA A 80 5.32 1.97 8.06
C ALA A 80 5.05 2.34 6.59
N LEU A 81 4.66 3.59 6.33
CA LEU A 81 4.45 4.11 4.97
C LEU A 81 5.76 4.18 4.17
N ALA A 82 6.86 4.59 4.79
CA ALA A 82 8.17 4.65 4.16
C ALA A 82 8.68 3.26 3.79
N VAL A 83 8.54 2.28 4.68
CA VAL A 83 8.89 0.87 4.41
C VAL A 83 8.05 0.32 3.26
N PHE A 84 6.73 0.49 3.30
CA PHE A 84 5.85 0.06 2.21
C PHE A 84 6.25 0.68 0.85
N SER A 85 6.43 2.00 0.81
CA SER A 85 6.85 2.72 -0.39
C SER A 85 8.19 2.23 -0.93
N LEU A 86 9.20 2.08 -0.05
CA LEU A 86 10.52 1.59 -0.42
C LEU A 86 10.47 0.17 -1.02
N SER A 87 9.72 -0.73 -0.39
CA SER A 87 9.53 -2.10 -0.88
C SER A 87 8.88 -2.12 -2.26
N VAL A 88 7.81 -1.35 -2.47
CA VAL A 88 7.14 -1.26 -3.78
C VAL A 88 8.06 -0.62 -4.83
N LYS A 89 8.83 0.40 -4.46
CA LYS A 89 9.81 1.04 -5.35
C LYS A 89 10.88 0.07 -5.80
N ASN A 90 11.37 -0.79 -4.89
CA ASN A 90 12.35 -1.81 -5.24
C ASN A 90 11.76 -2.88 -6.16
N ILE A 91 10.52 -3.34 -5.90
CA ILE A 91 9.84 -4.26 -6.80
C ILE A 91 9.63 -3.62 -8.19
N ALA A 92 9.21 -2.35 -8.26
CA ALA A 92 8.96 -1.66 -9.53
C ALA A 92 10.23 -1.41 -10.37
N LYS A 93 11.42 -1.36 -9.74
CA LYS A 93 12.70 -1.29 -10.45
C LYS A 93 13.02 -2.59 -11.17
N GLU A 94 12.79 -3.73 -10.51
CA GLU A 94 13.12 -5.06 -11.03
C GLU A 94 12.03 -5.63 -11.95
N TYR A 95 10.76 -5.32 -11.66
CA TYR A 95 9.60 -5.90 -12.34
C TYR A 95 8.75 -4.84 -13.05
N LYS A 96 8.90 -4.78 -14.38
CA LYS A 96 8.17 -3.83 -15.27
C LYS A 96 6.65 -3.93 -15.18
N CYS A 97 6.11 -5.03 -14.67
CA CYS A 97 4.67 -5.22 -14.48
C CYS A 97 4.11 -4.43 -13.29
N VAL A 98 4.95 -3.73 -12.51
CA VAL A 98 4.54 -2.88 -11.38
C VAL A 98 4.78 -1.40 -11.69
N LYS A 99 3.75 -0.58 -11.45
CA LYS A 99 3.84 0.87 -11.53
C LYS A 99 3.52 1.50 -10.18
N LEU A 100 4.46 2.26 -9.63
CA LEU A 100 4.27 3.09 -8.44
C LEU A 100 3.96 4.53 -8.85
N VAL A 101 2.96 5.14 -8.22
CA VAL A 101 2.62 6.55 -8.34
C VAL A 101 2.49 7.13 -6.94
N GLU A 102 3.30 8.15 -6.64
CA GLU A 102 3.27 8.81 -5.33
C GLU A 102 2.88 10.28 -5.49
N VAL A 103 1.92 10.72 -4.67
CA VAL A 103 1.53 12.12 -4.53
C VAL A 103 1.83 12.52 -3.09
N ARG A 104 3.01 13.12 -2.90
CA ARG A 104 3.52 13.62 -1.61
C ARG A 104 3.51 15.14 -1.59
N GLY A 105 3.09 15.72 -0.47
CA GLY A 105 3.13 17.16 -0.21
C GLY A 105 4.41 17.60 0.45
#